data_AF-A0A2V6CNJ9-F1
#
_entry.id   AF-A0A2V6CNJ9-F1
#
_cell.length_a   1.000
_cell.length_b   1.000
_cell.length_c   1.000
_cell.angle_alpha   90.00
_cell.angle_beta   90.00
_cell.angle_gamma   90.00
#
_symmetry.space_group_name_H-M   'P 1'
#
loop_
_entity.id
_entity.type
_entity.pdbx_description
1 polymer ?
#
loop_
_entity_poly.entity_id
_entity_poly.type
_entity_poly.pdbx_seq_one_letter_code
_entity_poly.pdbx_strand_id
1 'polypeptide(L)'
;MNYCADPFSYQRRISREVRVGNVGVGGDNPIRVQSMITCDTMDTEASIAQTIELAKAGCEIVRITAPTVKDAANLQHIVRGLRERGCDVPIVADIHFKPEAAMEAAKWVDKVRINPGNYADSKKFKIIEYTDEQYAAELTRIRQRFTPLVELCKERGIAMRIGTNHGSLSDRIMNRYGDTPLGMVESALEFARIARDLDYHAFIFSMKSSNPKVMIAAYRLLVARLNQLDAEDARKGRGGSPEPPGRLRSIAPTWSYPIHLGVTEAGEGEDARIKSAIGIGSLLADGIGDTIRVSLTEDSIHEIPVAKALIDSVAAGVSPAIPRDSAADTAATTGKSEIRGPRSTISFDPFSYQRRPTDKLEREGVR
;
A
#
# COMPACT_ATOMS: atom_id res chain seq x y z
N MET A 1 0.38 -19.45 8.27
CA MET A 1 -0.34 -18.30 7.68
C MET A 1 -0.56 -17.25 8.74
N ASN A 2 -0.02 -16.04 8.57
CA ASN A 2 -0.34 -14.91 9.45
C ASN A 2 -0.60 -13.62 8.66
N TYR A 3 -1.05 -13.70 7.40
CA TYR A 3 -1.32 -12.52 6.56
C TYR A 3 -2.79 -12.35 6.18
N CYS A 4 -3.57 -13.43 6.16
CA CYS A 4 -5.02 -13.42 5.94
C CYS A 4 -5.66 -14.45 6.89
N ALA A 5 -6.97 -14.36 7.08
CA ALA A 5 -7.73 -15.27 7.94
C ALA A 5 -7.97 -16.62 7.25
N ASP A 6 -8.36 -16.58 5.98
CA ASP A 6 -8.63 -17.73 5.12
C ASP A 6 -8.20 -17.38 3.67
N PRO A 7 -7.31 -18.16 3.03
CA PRO A 7 -6.90 -17.93 1.64
C PRO A 7 -7.94 -18.33 0.59
N PHE A 8 -9.00 -19.05 0.98
CA PHE A 8 -10.06 -19.53 0.08
C PHE A 8 -11.36 -18.72 0.20
N SER A 9 -11.52 -18.00 1.31
CA SER A 9 -12.69 -17.17 1.58
C SER A 9 -12.28 -15.72 1.75
N TYR A 10 -12.87 -14.83 0.96
CA TYR A 10 -12.61 -13.40 1.08
C TYR A 10 -13.05 -12.89 2.46
N GLN A 11 -12.11 -12.28 3.18
CA GLN A 11 -12.39 -11.49 4.37
C GLN A 11 -11.51 -10.24 4.36
N ARG A 12 -12.15 -9.07 4.33
CA ARG A 12 -11.42 -7.80 4.35
C ARG A 12 -10.57 -7.69 5.62
N ARG A 13 -9.29 -7.36 5.45
CA ARG A 13 -8.38 -7.06 6.55
C ARG A 13 -8.83 -5.79 7.25
N ILE A 14 -9.01 -5.87 8.56
CA ILE A 14 -9.30 -4.71 9.40
C ILE A 14 -8.04 -3.85 9.51
N SER A 15 -8.21 -2.55 9.28
CA SER A 15 -7.15 -1.55 9.40
C SER A 15 -7.67 -0.34 10.19
N ARG A 16 -6.76 0.49 10.70
CA ARG A 16 -7.10 1.80 11.27
C ARG A 16 -7.68 2.70 10.19
N GLU A 17 -8.58 3.60 10.56
CA GLU A 17 -8.93 4.70 9.66
C GLU A 17 -7.84 5.76 9.64
N VAL A 18 -7.43 6.18 8.44
CA VAL A 18 -6.59 7.35 8.18
C VAL A 18 -7.37 8.30 7.27
N ARG A 19 -7.51 9.55 7.71
CA ARG A 19 -8.14 10.62 6.94
C ARG A 19 -7.15 11.20 5.93
N VAL A 20 -7.55 11.28 4.67
CA VAL A 20 -6.84 11.98 3.59
C VAL A 20 -7.77 13.10 3.13
N GLY A 21 -7.58 14.31 3.66
CA GLY A 21 -8.55 15.38 3.52
C GLY A 21 -9.93 14.95 4.05
N ASN A 22 -10.95 15.04 3.20
CA ASN A 22 -12.31 14.60 3.48
C ASN A 22 -12.58 13.10 3.20
N VAL A 23 -11.59 12.32 2.75
CA VAL A 23 -11.75 10.89 2.43
C VAL A 23 -11.14 10.00 3.51
N GLY A 24 -11.93 9.07 4.06
CA GLY A 24 -11.45 8.04 4.99
C GLY A 24 -10.86 6.84 4.24
N VAL A 25 -9.67 6.39 4.65
CA VAL A 25 -8.98 5.20 4.10
C VAL A 25 -8.76 4.19 5.23
N GLY A 26 -9.17 2.94 5.02
CA GLY A 26 -9.12 1.90 6.04
C GLY A 26 -10.31 1.94 7.01
N GLY A 27 -10.27 1.11 8.05
CA GLY A 27 -11.44 0.86 8.89
C GLY A 27 -12.60 0.28 8.07
N ASP A 28 -13.80 0.81 8.27
CA ASP A 28 -15.00 0.39 7.53
C ASP A 28 -15.21 1.13 6.21
N ASN A 29 -14.34 2.09 5.88
CA ASN A 29 -14.45 2.84 4.62
C ASN A 29 -14.28 1.91 3.42
N PRO A 30 -14.95 2.15 2.28
CA PRO A 30 -14.73 1.38 1.05
C PRO A 30 -13.28 1.49 0.56
N ILE A 31 -12.87 0.56 -0.30
CA ILE A 31 -11.56 0.60 -0.95
C ILE A 31 -11.53 1.81 -1.88
N ARG A 32 -10.61 2.76 -1.62
CA ARG A 32 -10.58 4.03 -2.33
C ARG A 32 -9.82 3.96 -3.66
N VAL A 33 -10.37 4.54 -4.72
CA VAL A 33 -9.70 4.65 -6.03
C VAL A 33 -8.83 5.89 -6.09
N GLN A 34 -7.55 5.73 -6.45
CA GLN A 34 -6.64 6.84 -6.74
C GLN A 34 -6.13 6.76 -8.17
N SER A 35 -5.73 7.92 -8.69
CA SER A 35 -4.98 8.06 -9.92
C SER A 35 -4.00 9.23 -9.77
N MET A 36 -3.27 9.57 -10.83
CA MET A 36 -2.22 10.58 -10.82
C MET A 36 -2.29 11.40 -12.09
N ILE A 37 -2.13 12.72 -12.00
CA ILE A 37 -2.01 13.55 -13.20
C ILE A 37 -0.70 13.25 -13.95
N THR A 38 -0.69 13.48 -15.26
CA THR A 38 0.47 13.26 -16.13
C THR A 38 1.02 14.56 -16.70
N CYS A 39 0.25 15.65 -16.68
CA CYS A 39 0.74 16.96 -17.07
C CYS A 39 1.85 17.47 -16.13
N ASP A 40 2.63 18.43 -16.61
CA ASP A 40 3.65 19.08 -15.80
C ASP A 40 3.00 19.84 -14.65
N THR A 41 3.45 19.58 -13.43
CA THR A 41 3.01 20.27 -12.22
C THR A 41 3.25 21.77 -12.28
N MET A 42 4.19 22.25 -13.09
CA MET A 42 4.40 23.68 -13.31
C MET A 42 3.34 24.33 -14.20
N ASP A 43 2.58 23.55 -14.97
CA ASP A 43 1.37 24.01 -15.65
C ASP A 43 0.17 23.89 -14.70
N THR A 44 -0.06 24.97 -13.95
CA THR A 44 -1.12 25.05 -12.93
C THR A 44 -2.50 24.80 -13.51
N GLU A 45 -2.84 25.39 -14.66
CA GLU A 45 -4.16 25.28 -15.24
C GLU A 45 -4.41 23.89 -15.82
N ALA A 46 -3.41 23.29 -16.51
CA ALA A 46 -3.52 21.91 -16.95
C ALA A 46 -3.64 20.94 -15.77
N SER A 47 -2.88 21.15 -14.69
CA SER A 47 -2.94 20.34 -13.47
C SER A 47 -4.30 20.40 -12.81
N ILE A 48 -4.92 21.58 -12.75
CA ILE A 48 -6.27 21.77 -12.23
C ILE A 48 -7.30 21.06 -13.13
N ALA A 49 -7.22 21.27 -14.45
CA ALA A 49 -8.14 20.68 -15.41
C ALA A 49 -8.13 19.15 -15.37
N GLN A 50 -6.94 18.54 -15.44
CA GLN A 50 -6.79 17.08 -15.41
C GLN A 50 -7.21 16.50 -14.06
N THR A 51 -6.94 17.20 -12.95
CA THR A 51 -7.42 16.77 -11.62
C THR A 51 -8.95 16.75 -11.53
N ILE A 52 -9.61 17.79 -12.06
CA ILE A 52 -11.08 17.85 -12.11
C ILE A 52 -11.64 16.74 -13.00
N GLU A 53 -11.00 16.45 -14.13
CA GLU A 53 -11.39 15.35 -15.01
C GLU A 53 -11.31 14.00 -14.31
N LEU A 54 -10.19 13.70 -13.64
CA LEU A 54 -10.03 12.48 -12.85
C LEU A 54 -11.09 12.39 -11.74
N ALA A 55 -11.36 13.48 -11.02
CA ALA A 55 -12.39 13.52 -9.99
C ALA A 55 -13.79 13.21 -10.57
N LYS A 56 -14.14 13.79 -11.72
CA LYS A 56 -15.40 13.51 -12.44
C LYS A 56 -15.52 12.06 -12.92
N ALA A 57 -14.41 11.44 -13.30
CA ALA A 57 -14.37 10.01 -13.64
C ALA A 57 -14.55 9.09 -12.41
N GLY A 58 -14.52 9.65 -11.21
CA GLY A 58 -14.68 8.94 -9.93
C GLY A 58 -13.36 8.55 -9.27
N CYS A 59 -12.28 9.28 -9.56
CA CYS A 59 -11.07 9.26 -8.73
C CYS A 59 -11.35 9.95 -7.40
N GLU A 60 -11.10 9.27 -6.28
CA GLU A 60 -11.41 9.79 -4.95
C GLU A 60 -10.22 10.51 -4.31
N ILE A 61 -9.00 10.23 -4.76
CA ILE A 61 -7.77 10.86 -4.28
C ILE A 61 -6.83 11.03 -5.48
N VAL A 62 -6.43 12.26 -5.78
CA VAL A 62 -5.58 12.57 -6.94
C VAL A 62 -4.15 12.83 -6.48
N ARG A 63 -3.19 12.26 -7.22
CA ARG A 63 -1.77 12.43 -6.95
C ARG A 63 -1.11 13.34 -7.97
N ILE A 64 -0.18 14.17 -7.50
CA ILE A 64 0.59 15.12 -8.31
C ILE A 64 2.08 14.92 -8.03
N THR A 65 2.89 14.81 -9.08
CA THR A 65 4.35 14.71 -8.92
C THR A 65 4.91 16.05 -8.44
N ALA A 66 5.85 16.06 -7.51
CA ALA A 66 6.51 17.29 -7.08
C ALA A 66 8.00 17.03 -6.83
N PRO A 67 8.80 16.84 -7.89
CA PRO A 67 10.18 16.40 -7.76
C PRO A 67 11.13 17.45 -7.16
N THR A 68 10.81 18.74 -7.30
CA THR A 68 11.60 19.85 -6.75
C THR A 68 10.80 20.71 -5.78
N VAL A 69 11.52 21.56 -5.02
CA VAL A 69 10.89 22.56 -4.14
C VAL A 69 10.01 23.53 -4.93
N LYS A 70 10.38 23.83 -6.18
CA LYS A 70 9.61 24.72 -7.06
C LYS A 70 8.26 24.08 -7.43
N ASP A 71 8.27 22.81 -7.83
CA ASP A 71 7.03 22.06 -8.12
C ASP A 71 6.16 21.96 -6.87
N ALA A 72 6.79 21.65 -5.73
CA ALA A 72 6.11 21.55 -4.44
C ALA A 72 5.46 22.87 -4.01
N ALA A 73 6.11 24.01 -4.24
CA ALA A 73 5.52 25.33 -3.98
C ALA A 73 4.32 25.61 -4.90
N ASN A 74 4.37 25.17 -6.17
CA ASN A 74 3.27 25.36 -7.11
C ASN A 74 1.98 24.62 -6.70
N LEU A 75 2.09 23.58 -5.87
CA LEU A 75 0.93 22.89 -5.29
C LEU A 75 0.00 23.84 -4.52
N GLN A 76 0.51 24.94 -3.96
CA GLN A 76 -0.32 25.98 -3.35
C GLN A 76 -1.34 26.54 -4.35
N HIS A 77 -0.89 26.88 -5.56
CA HIS A 77 -1.72 27.46 -6.60
C HIS A 77 -2.70 26.45 -7.18
N ILE A 78 -2.25 25.21 -7.38
CA ILE A 78 -3.10 24.11 -7.87
C ILE A 78 -4.22 23.82 -6.86
N VAL A 79 -3.87 23.59 -5.59
CA VAL A 79 -4.87 23.29 -4.54
C VAL A 79 -5.85 24.45 -4.38
N ARG A 80 -5.37 25.70 -4.32
CA ARG A 80 -6.26 26.88 -4.27
C ARG A 80 -7.21 26.92 -5.46
N GLY A 81 -6.68 26.78 -6.67
CA GLY A 81 -7.47 26.83 -7.90
C GLY A 81 -8.50 25.69 -8.02
N LEU A 82 -8.22 24.52 -7.42
CA LEU A 82 -9.21 23.44 -7.29
C LEU A 82 -10.34 23.80 -6.35
N ARG A 83 -10.03 24.34 -5.17
CA ARG A 83 -11.05 24.76 -4.19
C ARG A 83 -11.92 25.91 -4.71
N GLU A 84 -11.34 26.89 -5.39
CA GLU A 84 -12.07 27.98 -6.06
C GLU A 84 -13.04 27.48 -7.13
N ARG A 85 -12.74 26.34 -7.78
CA ARG A 85 -13.60 25.67 -8.76
C ARG A 85 -14.54 24.62 -8.14
N GLY A 86 -14.63 24.56 -6.81
CA GLY A 86 -15.51 23.64 -6.08
C GLY A 86 -15.08 22.17 -6.15
N CYS A 87 -13.80 21.90 -6.44
CA CYS A 87 -13.26 20.55 -6.45
C CYS A 87 -12.52 20.26 -5.13
N ASP A 88 -13.16 19.46 -4.26
CA ASP A 88 -12.64 19.10 -2.93
C ASP A 88 -11.89 17.76 -2.91
N VAL A 89 -11.50 17.23 -4.07
CA VAL A 89 -10.72 15.98 -4.13
C VAL A 89 -9.41 16.16 -3.35
N PRO A 90 -9.06 15.22 -2.45
CA PRO A 90 -7.79 15.26 -1.73
C PRO A 90 -6.59 15.11 -2.66
N ILE A 91 -5.56 15.93 -2.41
CA ILE A 91 -4.32 15.96 -3.19
C ILE A 91 -3.19 15.27 -2.45
N VAL A 92 -2.45 14.44 -3.19
CA VAL A 92 -1.27 13.74 -2.71
C VAL A 92 -0.03 14.24 -3.45
N ALA A 93 0.97 14.73 -2.74
CA ALA A 93 2.28 15.04 -3.34
C ALA A 93 3.13 13.76 -3.46
N ASP A 94 3.56 13.40 -4.67
CA ASP A 94 4.43 12.24 -4.93
C ASP A 94 5.90 12.66 -4.92
N ILE A 95 6.52 12.59 -3.74
CA ILE A 95 7.94 12.95 -3.55
C ILE A 95 8.80 11.70 -3.59
N HIS A 96 9.90 11.78 -4.35
CA HIS A 96 10.82 10.64 -4.53
C HIS A 96 12.17 10.80 -3.82
N PHE A 97 12.78 12.00 -3.84
CA PHE A 97 14.20 12.15 -3.51
C PHE A 97 14.56 13.27 -2.52
N LYS A 98 13.77 14.35 -2.44
CA LYS A 98 14.17 15.58 -1.74
C LYS A 98 13.31 15.84 -0.50
N PRO A 99 13.85 15.70 0.73
CA PRO A 99 13.12 16.06 1.95
C PRO A 99 12.63 17.51 1.95
N GLU A 100 13.38 18.43 1.34
CA GLU A 100 13.02 19.85 1.26
C GLU A 100 11.75 20.05 0.42
N ALA A 101 11.60 19.28 -0.66
CA ALA A 101 10.38 19.29 -1.48
C ALA A 101 9.19 18.66 -0.72
N ALA A 102 9.44 17.63 0.09
CA ALA A 102 8.41 17.04 0.95
C ALA A 102 7.92 18.04 2.02
N MET A 103 8.83 18.77 2.65
CA MET A 103 8.50 19.82 3.62
C MET A 103 7.69 20.94 2.98
N GLU A 104 8.06 21.37 1.77
CA GLU A 104 7.32 22.40 1.04
C GLU A 104 5.93 21.90 0.64
N ALA A 105 5.84 20.71 0.04
CA ALA A 105 4.57 20.14 -0.39
C ALA A 105 3.61 19.91 0.79
N ALA A 106 4.14 19.46 1.92
CA ALA A 106 3.38 19.20 3.14
C ALA A 106 2.65 20.44 3.67
N LYS A 107 2.99 21.65 3.25
CA LYS A 107 2.24 22.89 3.61
C LYS A 107 0.91 23.04 2.88
N TRP A 108 0.77 22.38 1.72
CA TRP A 108 -0.31 22.69 0.77
C TRP A 108 -1.27 21.52 0.55
N VAL A 109 -0.77 20.27 0.62
CA VAL A 109 -1.56 19.07 0.26
C VAL A 109 -2.20 18.37 1.46
N ASP A 110 -3.06 17.39 1.18
CA ASP A 110 -3.76 16.55 2.17
C ASP A 110 -2.96 15.30 2.57
N LYS A 111 -2.02 14.87 1.72
CA LYS A 111 -1.11 13.76 1.99
C LYS A 111 0.22 13.91 1.28
N VAL A 112 1.31 13.57 1.94
CA VAL A 112 2.62 13.43 1.29
C VAL A 112 2.96 11.95 1.10
N ARG A 113 3.59 11.61 -0.02
CA ARG A 113 4.23 10.31 -0.19
C ARG A 113 5.72 10.43 -0.05
N ILE A 114 6.30 9.53 0.74
CA ILE A 114 7.74 9.32 0.81
C ILE A 114 8.13 7.93 0.31
N ASN A 115 9.39 7.82 -0.13
CA ASN A 115 10.05 6.56 -0.44
C ASN A 115 11.26 6.38 0.48
N PRO A 116 11.21 5.46 1.47
CA PRO A 116 12.29 5.23 2.43
C PRO A 116 13.68 5.11 1.80
N GLY A 117 13.81 4.36 0.71
CA GLY A 117 15.12 4.04 0.15
C GLY A 117 15.86 5.21 -0.52
N ASN A 118 15.17 6.31 -0.80
CA ASN A 118 15.75 7.51 -1.43
C ASN A 118 15.64 8.77 -0.55
N TYR A 119 15.00 8.67 0.63
CA TYR A 119 14.71 9.84 1.46
C TYR A 119 15.94 10.33 2.25
N ALA A 120 16.70 9.38 2.83
CA ALA A 120 17.84 9.68 3.68
C ALA A 120 19.20 9.39 3.02
N ASP A 121 19.21 8.59 1.95
CA ASP A 121 20.44 8.08 1.35
C ASP A 121 20.67 8.73 -0.02
N SER A 122 21.88 9.25 -0.23
CA SER A 122 22.40 9.44 -1.58
C SER A 122 23.12 8.15 -1.95
N LYS A 123 22.58 7.40 -2.94
CA LYS A 123 23.21 6.18 -3.45
C LYS A 123 24.66 6.49 -3.85
N LYS A 124 25.59 6.06 -3.01
CA LYS A 124 27.00 6.02 -3.34
C LYS A 124 27.27 4.55 -3.48
N PHE A 125 27.23 4.03 -4.71
CA PHE A 125 27.47 2.62 -5.08
C PHE A 125 28.89 2.14 -4.70
N LYS A 126 29.26 2.29 -3.44
CA LYS A 126 30.42 1.69 -2.80
C LYS A 126 29.84 0.51 -2.05
N ILE A 127 30.22 -0.70 -2.45
CA ILE A 127 29.89 -1.91 -1.70
C ILE A 127 30.56 -1.74 -0.32
N ILE A 128 29.75 -1.47 0.69
CA ILE A 128 30.15 -1.36 2.09
C ILE A 128 29.38 -2.46 2.82
N GLU A 129 30.08 -3.40 3.42
CA GLU A 129 29.48 -4.25 4.44
C GLU A 129 29.23 -3.39 5.67
N TYR A 130 27.97 -3.31 6.11
CA TYR A 130 27.59 -2.52 7.27
C TYR A 130 27.76 -3.36 8.53
N THR A 131 28.58 -2.89 9.47
CA THR A 131 28.53 -3.42 10.85
C THR A 131 27.21 -3.03 11.53
N ASP A 132 26.87 -3.70 12.63
CA ASP A 132 25.66 -3.37 13.40
C ASP A 132 25.68 -1.92 13.91
N GLU A 133 26.85 -1.40 14.30
CA GLU A 133 27.02 -0.02 14.74
C GLU A 133 26.80 0.96 13.59
N GLN A 134 27.32 0.66 12.40
CA GLN A 134 27.13 1.51 11.21
C GLN A 134 25.66 1.55 10.78
N TYR A 135 24.98 0.41 10.83
CA TYR A 135 23.55 0.36 10.54
C TYR A 135 22.73 1.16 11.57
N ALA A 136 23.05 1.05 12.86
CA ALA A 136 22.39 1.85 13.91
C ALA A 136 22.65 3.36 13.76
N ALA A 137 23.84 3.75 13.32
CA ALA A 137 24.16 5.14 13.00
C ALA A 137 23.31 5.67 11.84
N GLU A 138 23.12 4.89 10.77
CA GLU A 138 22.22 5.26 9.66
C GLU A 138 20.77 5.40 10.11
N LEU A 139 20.27 4.51 10.98
CA LEU A 139 18.93 4.66 11.56
C LEU A 139 18.76 5.97 12.34
N THR A 140 19.80 6.39 13.07
CA THR A 140 19.80 7.66 13.80
C THR A 140 19.74 8.85 12.83
N ARG A 141 20.50 8.79 11.74
CA ARG A 141 20.48 9.82 10.69
C ARG A 141 19.13 9.91 9.98
N ILE A 142 18.51 8.77 9.65
CA ILE A 142 17.16 8.72 9.08
C ILE A 142 16.18 9.41 10.03
N ARG A 143 16.22 9.07 11.32
CA ARG A 143 15.35 9.71 12.33
C ARG A 143 15.51 11.23 12.30
N GLN A 144 16.73 11.75 12.39
CA GLN A 144 16.98 13.20 12.34
C GLN A 144 16.43 13.88 11.09
N ARG A 145 16.54 13.25 9.91
CA ARG A 145 16.05 13.81 8.64
C ARG A 145 14.54 13.65 8.46
N PHE A 146 13.94 12.63 9.05
CA PHE A 146 12.53 12.31 8.87
C PHE A 146 11.62 12.99 9.91
N THR A 147 12.11 13.17 11.14
CA THR A 147 11.37 13.82 12.24
C THR A 147 10.70 15.14 11.84
N PRO A 148 11.38 16.10 11.18
CA PRO A 148 10.74 17.38 10.83
C PRO A 148 9.50 17.23 9.96
N LEU A 149 9.51 16.27 9.02
CA LEU A 149 8.36 16.02 8.16
C LEU A 149 7.22 15.36 8.93
N VAL A 150 7.54 14.43 9.83
CA VAL A 150 6.54 13.77 10.68
C VAL A 150 5.86 14.79 11.60
N GLU A 151 6.63 15.66 12.24
CA GLU A 151 6.11 16.72 13.12
C GLU A 151 5.22 17.69 12.33
N LEU A 152 5.66 18.15 11.15
CA LEU A 152 4.85 19.03 10.30
C LEU A 152 3.55 18.34 9.86
N CYS A 153 3.61 17.06 9.47
CA CYS A 153 2.40 16.31 9.09
C CYS A 153 1.45 16.13 10.29
N LYS A 154 2.00 15.92 11.49
CA LYS A 154 1.23 15.82 12.75
C LYS A 154 0.56 17.15 13.08
N GLU A 155 1.29 18.26 13.03
CA GLU A 155 0.80 19.62 13.30
C GLU A 155 -0.32 20.02 12.33
N ARG A 156 -0.13 19.76 11.03
CA ARG A 156 -1.14 20.07 10.01
C ARG A 156 -2.30 19.07 9.96
N GLY A 157 -2.20 17.93 10.65
CA GLY A 157 -3.20 16.87 10.58
C GLY A 157 -3.33 16.22 9.20
N ILE A 158 -2.26 16.17 8.41
CA ILE A 158 -2.24 15.56 7.08
C ILE A 158 -1.68 14.15 7.11
N ALA A 159 -2.05 13.33 6.13
CA ALA A 159 -1.60 11.95 6.06
C ALA A 159 -0.23 11.79 5.40
N MET A 160 0.37 10.61 5.58
CA MET A 160 1.59 10.22 4.88
C MET A 160 1.45 8.84 4.24
N ARG A 161 2.03 8.64 3.05
CA ARG A 161 2.27 7.30 2.51
C ARG A 161 3.75 6.93 2.66
N ILE A 162 4.04 5.90 3.44
CA ILE A 162 5.37 5.29 3.56
C ILE A 162 5.42 4.13 2.56
N GLY A 163 6.06 4.35 1.42
CA GLY A 163 5.97 3.45 0.28
C GLY A 163 7.31 3.04 -0.31
N THR A 164 7.67 1.77 -0.16
CA THR A 164 8.87 1.17 -0.74
C THR A 164 8.61 0.69 -2.17
N ASN A 165 9.54 0.99 -3.08
CA ASN A 165 9.57 0.41 -4.41
C ASN A 165 10.77 -0.54 -4.51
N HIS A 166 10.59 -1.72 -5.11
CA HIS A 166 11.64 -2.75 -5.24
C HIS A 166 12.93 -2.19 -5.87
N GLY A 167 12.83 -1.47 -6.99
CA GLY A 167 14.00 -0.90 -7.68
C GLY A 167 14.71 0.27 -6.96
N SER A 168 14.25 0.68 -5.79
CA SER A 168 14.80 1.83 -5.06
C SER A 168 15.08 1.53 -3.58
N LEU A 169 15.45 0.30 -3.25
CA LEU A 169 15.96 0.00 -1.90
C LEU A 169 17.27 0.77 -1.65
N SER A 170 17.45 1.22 -0.41
CA SER A 170 18.68 1.88 0.06
C SER A 170 19.81 0.87 0.21
N ASP A 171 21.06 1.34 0.10
CA ASP A 171 22.26 0.51 0.21
C ASP A 171 22.31 -0.28 1.54
N ARG A 172 21.91 0.32 2.68
CA ARG A 172 21.84 -0.39 3.98
C ARG A 172 20.89 -1.60 3.95
N ILE A 173 19.77 -1.46 3.26
CA ILE A 173 18.71 -2.46 3.20
C ILE A 173 19.16 -3.57 2.26
N MET A 174 19.72 -3.20 1.11
CA MET A 174 20.29 -4.18 0.17
C MET A 174 21.42 -4.98 0.81
N ASN A 175 22.30 -4.35 1.60
CA ASN A 175 23.38 -5.07 2.26
C ASN A 175 22.87 -6.04 3.35
N ARG A 176 21.90 -5.63 4.15
CA ARG A 176 21.41 -6.43 5.30
C ARG A 176 20.38 -7.49 4.94
N TYR A 177 19.46 -7.18 4.03
CA TYR A 177 18.31 -8.03 3.71
C TYR A 177 18.27 -8.48 2.24
N GLY A 178 19.19 -7.99 1.40
CA GLY A 178 19.20 -8.23 -0.04
C GLY A 178 18.09 -7.50 -0.78
N ASP A 179 18.08 -7.67 -2.10
CA ASP A 179 16.97 -7.27 -2.97
C ASP A 179 15.81 -8.27 -2.84
N THR A 180 15.10 -8.21 -1.71
CA THR A 180 14.09 -9.20 -1.31
C THR A 180 12.79 -8.55 -0.82
N PRO A 181 11.67 -9.28 -0.83
CA PRO A 181 10.44 -8.83 -0.18
C PRO A 181 10.64 -8.44 1.29
N LEU A 182 11.52 -9.13 2.02
CA LEU A 182 11.85 -8.78 3.41
C LEU A 182 12.56 -7.42 3.49
N GLY A 183 13.51 -7.16 2.61
CA GLY A 183 14.17 -5.85 2.51
C GLY A 183 13.17 -4.72 2.25
N MET A 184 12.18 -4.93 1.37
CA MET A 184 11.13 -3.95 1.12
C MET A 184 10.32 -3.63 2.38
N VAL A 185 9.94 -4.67 3.13
CA VAL A 185 9.13 -4.56 4.35
C VAL A 185 9.92 -3.86 5.45
N GLU A 186 11.15 -4.30 5.75
CA GLU A 186 11.94 -3.68 6.81
C GLU A 186 12.30 -2.22 6.49
N SER A 187 12.55 -1.88 5.22
CA SER A 187 12.75 -0.48 4.79
C SER A 187 11.57 0.43 5.15
N ALA A 188 10.33 -0.04 5.00
CA ALA A 188 9.16 0.71 5.40
C ALA A 188 8.95 0.73 6.92
N LEU A 189 9.23 -0.39 7.59
CA LEU A 189 9.09 -0.49 9.05
C LEU A 189 10.08 0.40 9.81
N GLU A 190 11.29 0.64 9.29
CA GLU A 190 12.24 1.62 9.85
C GLU A 190 11.58 3.00 10.02
N PHE A 191 10.94 3.50 8.96
CA PHE A 191 10.27 4.80 8.96
C PHE A 191 8.98 4.77 9.80
N ALA A 192 8.21 3.68 9.74
CA ALA A 192 7.00 3.54 10.54
C ALA A 192 7.27 3.50 12.05
N ARG A 193 8.39 2.89 12.49
CA ARG A 193 8.82 2.92 13.89
C ARG A 193 9.12 4.35 14.33
N ILE A 194 9.83 5.14 13.53
CA ILE A 194 10.10 6.55 13.82
C ILE A 194 8.79 7.36 13.93
N ALA A 195 7.87 7.17 12.98
CA ALA A 195 6.57 7.84 12.99
C ALA A 195 5.78 7.52 14.27
N ARG A 196 5.73 6.24 14.67
CA ARG A 196 5.05 5.79 15.89
C ARG A 196 5.72 6.30 17.17
N ASP A 197 7.05 6.35 17.22
CA ASP A 197 7.78 6.90 18.37
C ASP A 197 7.49 8.40 18.57
N LEU A 198 7.15 9.11 17.49
CA LEU A 198 6.70 10.50 17.51
C LEU A 198 5.17 10.63 17.68
N ASP A 199 4.48 9.51 17.98
CA ASP A 199 3.03 9.44 18.13
C ASP A 199 2.28 10.01 16.90
N TYR A 200 2.83 9.75 15.72
CA TYR A 200 2.19 10.04 14.44
C TYR A 200 1.68 8.76 13.81
N HIS A 201 0.38 8.71 13.57
CA HIS A 201 -0.33 7.50 13.15
C HIS A 201 -1.16 7.67 11.88
N ALA A 202 -1.15 8.85 11.25
CA ALA A 202 -1.90 9.13 10.03
C ALA A 202 -1.13 8.66 8.79
N PHE A 203 -0.68 7.39 8.75
CA PHE A 203 0.10 6.88 7.62
C PHE A 203 -0.41 5.57 7.00
N ILE A 204 -0.07 5.39 5.73
CA ILE A 204 -0.50 4.31 4.85
C ILE A 204 0.74 3.64 4.25
N PHE A 205 0.76 2.31 4.16
CA PHE A 205 1.86 1.56 3.54
C PHE A 205 1.67 1.29 2.05
N SER A 206 2.77 1.10 1.32
CA SER A 206 2.75 0.45 -0.01
C SER A 206 4.06 -0.28 -0.31
N MET A 207 4.00 -1.39 -1.06
CA MET A 207 5.14 -2.24 -1.45
C MET A 207 5.10 -2.49 -2.96
N LYS A 208 5.54 -1.54 -3.78
CA LYS A 208 5.39 -1.66 -5.24
C LYS A 208 6.56 -2.41 -5.88
N SER A 209 6.25 -3.29 -6.83
CA SER A 209 7.22 -3.92 -7.72
C SER A 209 6.63 -4.04 -9.12
N SER A 210 7.48 -4.01 -10.14
CA SER A 210 7.10 -4.31 -11.52
C SER A 210 6.99 -5.82 -11.75
N ASN A 211 7.41 -6.66 -10.79
CA ASN A 211 7.13 -8.09 -10.79
C ASN A 211 5.95 -8.38 -9.84
N PRO A 212 4.77 -8.80 -10.34
CA PRO A 212 3.62 -9.11 -9.50
C PRO A 212 3.92 -10.16 -8.42
N LYS A 213 4.79 -11.14 -8.68
CA LYS A 213 5.14 -12.16 -7.67
C LYS A 213 5.84 -11.56 -6.47
N VAL A 214 6.82 -10.67 -6.71
CA VAL A 214 7.54 -9.94 -5.65
C VAL A 214 6.59 -9.01 -4.91
N MET A 215 5.74 -8.29 -5.63
CA MET A 215 4.73 -7.41 -5.03
C MET A 215 3.81 -8.19 -4.08
N ILE A 216 3.19 -9.27 -4.55
CA ILE A 216 2.27 -10.10 -3.75
C ILE A 216 2.98 -10.62 -2.49
N ALA A 217 4.19 -11.17 -2.64
CA ALA A 217 4.98 -11.67 -1.52
C ALA A 217 5.29 -10.55 -0.50
N ALA A 218 5.67 -9.37 -0.96
CA ALA A 218 6.01 -8.24 -0.09
C ALA A 218 4.80 -7.71 0.70
N TYR A 219 3.62 -7.58 0.07
CA TYR A 219 2.41 -7.16 0.79
C TYR A 219 1.93 -8.22 1.80
N ARG A 220 1.94 -9.50 1.44
CA ARG A 220 1.60 -10.59 2.37
C ARG A 220 2.58 -10.62 3.56
N LEU A 221 3.88 -10.49 3.29
CA LEU A 221 4.90 -10.43 4.32
C LEU A 221 4.75 -9.20 5.21
N LEU A 222 4.45 -8.03 4.63
CA LEU A 222 4.16 -6.82 5.39
C LEU A 222 3.04 -7.08 6.41
N VAL A 223 1.90 -7.61 5.97
CA VAL A 223 0.77 -7.88 6.89
C VAL A 223 1.18 -8.87 7.97
N ALA A 224 1.90 -9.94 7.63
CA ALA A 224 2.39 -10.89 8.61
C ALA A 224 3.32 -10.26 9.66
N ARG A 225 4.19 -9.33 9.24
CA ARG A 225 5.09 -8.59 10.14
C ARG A 225 4.32 -7.59 11.01
N LEU A 226 3.33 -6.89 10.46
CA LEU A 226 2.47 -5.99 11.24
C LEU A 226 1.69 -6.76 12.32
N ASN A 227 1.12 -7.92 11.98
CA ASN A 227 0.43 -8.78 12.94
C ASN A 227 1.37 -9.30 14.04
N GLN A 228 2.62 -9.62 13.68
CA GLN A 228 3.64 -10.02 14.65
C GLN A 228 4.01 -8.87 15.60
N LEU A 229 4.21 -7.66 15.07
CA LEU A 229 4.53 -6.48 15.87
C LEU A 229 3.38 -6.13 16.82
N ASP A 230 2.12 -6.24 16.37
CA ASP A 230 0.95 -6.10 17.23
C ASP A 230 0.94 -7.12 18.38
N ALA A 231 1.25 -8.39 18.09
CA ALA A 231 1.33 -9.43 19.11
C ALA A 231 2.52 -9.22 20.08
N GLU A 232 3.63 -8.66 19.61
CA GLU A 232 4.78 -8.28 20.44
C GLU A 232 4.44 -7.11 21.37
N ASP A 233 3.78 -6.06 20.85
CA ASP A 233 3.33 -4.92 21.65
C ASP A 233 2.30 -5.35 22.69
N ALA A 234 1.35 -6.22 22.33
CA ALA A 234 0.38 -6.81 23.26
C ALA A 234 1.07 -7.57 24.41
N ARG A 235 2.06 -8.41 24.11
CA ARG A 235 2.84 -9.15 25.13
C ARG A 235 3.63 -8.24 26.06
N LYS A 236 4.04 -7.05 25.60
CA LYS A 236 4.76 -6.04 26.39
C LYS A 236 3.81 -5.12 27.18
N GLY A 237 2.50 -5.38 27.19
CA GLY A 237 1.50 -4.51 27.83
C GLY A 237 1.30 -3.18 27.11
N ARG A 238 1.75 -3.07 25.85
CA ARG A 238 1.66 -1.89 24.98
C ARG A 238 0.66 -2.05 23.84
N GLY A 239 -0.07 -3.17 23.77
CA GLY A 239 -1.10 -3.40 22.76
C GLY A 239 -2.49 -3.19 23.33
N GLY A 240 -3.44 -2.74 22.51
CA GLY A 240 -4.85 -2.81 22.88
C GLY A 240 -5.64 -3.67 21.91
N SER A 241 -6.74 -4.24 22.40
CA SER A 241 -7.70 -5.02 21.63
C SER A 241 -8.38 -4.14 20.58
N PRO A 242 -8.64 -4.59 19.35
CA PRO A 242 -9.41 -3.80 18.38
C PRO A 242 -10.80 -3.46 18.95
N GLU A 243 -11.19 -2.17 18.94
CA GLU A 243 -12.55 -1.77 19.27
C GLU A 243 -13.51 -2.26 18.16
N PRO A 244 -14.76 -2.58 18.50
CA PRO A 244 -15.82 -2.63 17.50
C PRO A 244 -15.93 -1.26 16.82
N PRO A 245 -16.31 -1.23 15.53
CA PRO A 245 -16.31 0.01 14.78
C PRO A 245 -17.23 1.09 15.39
N GLY A 246 -16.75 2.33 15.40
CA GLY A 246 -17.55 3.51 15.73
C GLY A 246 -17.23 4.25 17.04
N ARG A 247 -16.20 3.85 17.82
CA ARG A 247 -15.69 4.68 18.92
C ARG A 247 -14.22 5.02 18.75
N LEU A 248 -13.93 6.30 18.93
CA LEU A 248 -12.59 6.86 18.94
C LEU A 248 -12.27 7.17 20.41
N ARG A 249 -11.76 6.21 21.19
CA ARG A 249 -11.02 6.46 22.44
C ARG A 249 -10.37 5.18 23.01
N SER A 250 -9.08 5.29 23.35
CA SER A 250 -8.28 4.47 24.27
C SER A 250 -7.88 3.02 23.90
N ILE A 251 -7.21 2.83 22.77
CA ILE A 251 -6.37 1.64 22.54
C ILE A 251 -4.96 2.13 22.23
N ALA A 252 -3.95 1.46 22.80
CA ALA A 252 -2.59 1.63 22.34
C ALA A 252 -2.50 1.38 20.82
N PRO A 253 -1.76 2.21 20.07
CA PRO A 253 -1.86 2.24 18.62
C PRO A 253 -1.47 0.90 17.99
N THR A 254 -2.38 0.26 17.24
CA THR A 254 -2.08 -0.99 16.52
C THR A 254 -1.19 -0.74 15.30
N TRP A 255 -0.52 -1.79 14.82
CA TRP A 255 0.25 -1.88 13.58
C TRP A 255 -0.63 -2.17 12.37
N SER A 256 -1.94 -2.33 12.57
CA SER A 256 -2.92 -2.56 11.51
C SER A 256 -3.22 -1.28 10.71
N TYR A 257 -2.22 -0.72 10.02
CA TYR A 257 -2.39 0.48 9.16
C TYR A 257 -3.01 0.16 7.80
N PRO A 258 -3.59 1.16 7.11
CA PRO A 258 -4.08 0.98 5.75
C PRO A 258 -2.97 0.69 4.74
N ILE A 259 -3.34 0.01 3.66
CA ILE A 259 -2.45 -0.44 2.60
C ILE A 259 -2.93 0.12 1.25
N HIS A 260 -2.05 0.85 0.58
CA HIS A 260 -2.22 1.27 -0.81
C HIS A 260 -1.61 0.24 -1.76
N LEU A 261 -2.42 -0.37 -2.63
CA LEU A 261 -1.97 -1.29 -3.66
C LEU A 261 -1.68 -0.58 -4.98
N GLY A 262 -0.68 -1.08 -5.70
CA GLY A 262 -0.48 -0.76 -7.10
C GLY A 262 0.79 -1.40 -7.63
N VAL A 263 0.74 -1.85 -8.88
CA VAL A 263 1.90 -2.32 -9.64
C VAL A 263 2.65 -1.08 -10.17
N THR A 264 3.98 -1.09 -10.11
CA THR A 264 4.78 -0.05 -10.81
C THR A 264 5.14 -0.55 -12.20
N GLU A 265 5.23 0.35 -13.18
CA GLU A 265 5.60 0.00 -14.56
C GLU A 265 4.78 -1.18 -15.09
N ALA A 266 3.45 -1.04 -15.07
CA ALA A 266 2.59 -2.12 -15.53
C ALA A 266 2.70 -2.30 -17.06
N GLY A 267 2.98 -1.22 -17.79
CA GLY A 267 3.12 -1.19 -19.24
C GLY A 267 1.96 -0.46 -19.89
N GLU A 268 1.69 -0.79 -21.16
CA GLU A 268 0.60 -0.25 -21.97
C GLU A 268 -0.49 -1.30 -22.20
N GLY A 269 -1.70 -0.83 -22.51
CA GLY A 269 -2.76 -1.65 -23.08
C GLY A 269 -3.21 -2.80 -22.18
N GLU A 270 -3.42 -3.96 -22.81
CA GLU A 270 -3.95 -5.16 -22.17
C GLU A 270 -2.94 -5.78 -21.19
N ASP A 271 -1.66 -5.81 -21.53
CA ASP A 271 -0.59 -6.36 -20.68
C ASP A 271 -0.55 -5.68 -19.31
N ALA A 272 -0.69 -4.35 -19.29
CA ALA A 272 -0.72 -3.56 -18.07
C ALA A 272 -1.93 -3.87 -17.19
N ARG A 273 -3.09 -4.12 -17.82
CA ARG A 273 -4.34 -4.48 -17.14
C ARG A 273 -4.27 -5.89 -16.58
N ILE A 274 -3.76 -6.86 -17.35
CA ILE A 274 -3.51 -8.24 -16.91
C ILE A 274 -2.55 -8.24 -15.71
N LYS A 275 -1.43 -7.54 -15.83
CA LYS A 275 -0.41 -7.45 -14.77
C LYS A 275 -0.96 -6.79 -13.50
N SER A 276 -1.78 -5.76 -13.65
CA SER A 276 -2.48 -5.11 -12.55
C SER A 276 -3.52 -6.03 -11.90
N ALA A 277 -4.28 -6.80 -12.70
CA ALA A 277 -5.23 -7.78 -12.19
C ALA A 277 -4.53 -8.90 -11.41
N ILE A 278 -3.40 -9.40 -11.89
CA ILE A 278 -2.58 -10.39 -11.18
C ILE A 278 -2.09 -9.81 -9.85
N GLY A 279 -1.45 -8.64 -9.87
CA GLY A 279 -0.84 -8.06 -8.68
C GLY A 279 -1.84 -7.54 -7.65
N ILE A 280 -2.75 -6.65 -8.07
CA ILE A 280 -3.73 -5.99 -7.20
C ILE A 280 -4.87 -6.96 -6.87
N GLY A 281 -5.43 -7.64 -7.87
CA GLY A 281 -6.56 -8.55 -7.69
C GLY A 281 -6.26 -9.70 -6.72
N SER A 282 -5.06 -10.30 -6.81
CA SER A 282 -4.66 -11.36 -5.86
C SER A 282 -4.65 -10.89 -4.41
N LEU A 283 -4.17 -9.66 -4.16
CA LEU A 283 -4.11 -9.10 -2.81
C LEU A 283 -5.49 -8.66 -2.32
N LEU A 284 -6.31 -8.10 -3.20
CA LEU A 284 -7.70 -7.79 -2.88
C LEU A 284 -8.47 -9.06 -2.50
N ALA A 285 -8.24 -10.18 -3.20
CA ALA A 285 -8.84 -11.47 -2.86
C ALA A 285 -8.39 -12.01 -1.49
N ASP A 286 -7.15 -11.73 -1.08
CA ASP A 286 -6.66 -12.00 0.29
C ASP A 286 -7.29 -11.06 1.35
N GLY A 287 -8.12 -10.09 0.94
CA GLY A 287 -8.66 -9.04 1.79
C GLY A 287 -7.67 -7.90 2.10
N ILE A 288 -6.52 -7.86 1.42
CA ILE A 288 -5.48 -6.85 1.63
C ILE A 288 -5.69 -5.71 0.64
N GLY A 289 -5.93 -4.50 1.14
CA GLY A 289 -6.02 -3.28 0.33
C GLY A 289 -7.13 -2.35 0.82
N ASP A 290 -6.75 -1.11 1.10
CA ASP A 290 -7.67 -0.07 1.57
C ASP A 290 -7.81 1.05 0.53
N THR A 291 -6.88 1.10 -0.41
CA THR A 291 -6.92 1.99 -1.55
C THR A 291 -6.03 1.44 -2.67
N ILE A 292 -6.37 1.69 -3.92
CA ILE A 292 -5.62 1.17 -5.07
C ILE A 292 -5.32 2.25 -6.09
N ARG A 293 -4.27 2.03 -6.88
CA ARG A 293 -4.03 2.71 -8.16
C ARG A 293 -3.53 1.69 -9.17
N VAL A 294 -4.19 1.61 -10.32
CA VAL A 294 -3.68 0.94 -11.51
C VAL A 294 -2.74 1.92 -12.20
N SER A 295 -1.51 1.52 -12.56
CA SER A 295 -0.53 2.44 -13.15
C SER A 295 -0.36 2.10 -14.64
N LEU A 296 -1.12 2.77 -15.51
CA LEU A 296 -1.01 2.59 -16.96
C LEU A 296 -0.04 3.64 -17.53
N THR A 297 0.59 3.34 -18.66
CA THR A 297 1.36 4.33 -19.43
C THR A 297 0.45 5.23 -20.31
N GLU A 298 -0.81 4.82 -20.50
CA GLU A 298 -1.87 5.59 -21.17
C GLU A 298 -2.32 6.80 -20.34
N ASP A 299 -3.30 7.56 -20.85
CA ASP A 299 -3.97 8.62 -20.08
C ASP A 299 -4.58 8.05 -18.79
N SER A 300 -4.32 8.75 -17.68
CA SER A 300 -4.69 8.39 -16.32
C SER A 300 -6.19 8.15 -16.15
N ILE A 301 -7.03 8.76 -16.97
CA ILE A 301 -8.48 8.51 -16.93
C ILE A 301 -8.81 7.04 -17.19
N HIS A 302 -8.00 6.33 -17.98
CA HIS A 302 -8.17 4.90 -18.27
C HIS A 302 -7.77 3.97 -17.12
N GLU A 303 -7.08 4.50 -16.08
CA GLU A 303 -6.77 3.75 -14.85
C GLU A 303 -8.05 3.49 -14.02
N ILE A 304 -9.00 4.45 -14.04
CA ILE A 304 -10.16 4.46 -13.13
C ILE A 304 -11.14 3.30 -13.39
N PRO A 305 -11.56 3.00 -14.64
CA PRO A 305 -12.46 1.87 -14.89
C PRO A 305 -11.86 0.53 -14.46
N VAL A 306 -10.55 0.34 -14.65
CA VAL A 306 -9.87 -0.91 -14.25
C VAL A 306 -9.82 -1.03 -12.74
N ALA A 307 -9.48 0.06 -12.04
CA ALA A 307 -9.48 0.08 -10.58
C ALA A 307 -10.86 -0.28 -10.01
N LYS A 308 -11.93 0.32 -10.55
CA LYS A 308 -13.31 0.01 -10.17
C LYS A 308 -13.65 -1.47 -10.42
N ALA A 309 -13.36 -1.98 -11.61
CA ALA A 309 -13.61 -3.39 -11.95
C ALA A 309 -12.88 -4.37 -11.00
N LEU A 310 -11.65 -4.05 -10.59
CA LEU A 310 -10.91 -4.88 -9.62
C LEU A 310 -11.58 -4.88 -8.24
N ILE A 311 -12.07 -3.73 -7.78
CA ILE A 311 -12.80 -3.63 -6.49
C ILE A 311 -14.14 -4.37 -6.57
N ASP A 312 -14.89 -4.15 -7.65
CA ASP A 312 -16.19 -4.78 -7.85
C ASP A 312 -16.09 -6.30 -7.91
N SER A 313 -15.03 -6.84 -8.52
CA SER A 313 -14.82 -8.30 -8.62
C SER A 313 -14.67 -8.99 -7.26
N VAL A 314 -14.03 -8.35 -6.28
CA VAL A 314 -13.93 -8.90 -4.91
C VAL A 314 -15.16 -8.60 -4.06
N ALA A 315 -15.84 -7.48 -4.29
CA ALA A 315 -17.10 -7.15 -3.63
C ALA A 315 -18.24 -8.10 -4.04
N ALA A 316 -18.23 -8.56 -5.30
CA ALA A 316 -19.19 -9.54 -5.83
C ALA A 316 -18.97 -10.97 -5.28
N GLY A 317 -17.97 -11.18 -4.41
CA GLY A 317 -17.77 -12.45 -3.72
C GLY A 317 -17.23 -13.56 -4.62
N VAL A 318 -16.35 -13.23 -5.59
CA VAL A 318 -15.62 -14.25 -6.35
C VAL A 318 -14.63 -14.96 -5.41
N SER A 319 -15.15 -15.91 -4.63
CA SER A 319 -14.42 -17.11 -4.29
C SER A 319 -14.12 -17.84 -5.60
N PRO A 320 -12.89 -18.33 -5.84
CA PRO A 320 -12.66 -19.26 -6.93
C PRO A 320 -13.67 -20.40 -6.74
N ALA A 321 -14.50 -20.63 -7.75
CA ALA A 321 -15.55 -21.65 -7.70
C ALA A 321 -14.91 -22.97 -7.25
N ILE A 322 -15.16 -23.37 -6.00
CA ILE A 322 -15.14 -24.78 -5.65
C ILE A 322 -16.29 -25.37 -6.47
N PRO A 323 -16.05 -26.35 -7.36
CA PRO A 323 -17.15 -27.04 -8.00
C PRO A 323 -18.03 -27.57 -6.88
N ARG A 324 -19.26 -27.07 -6.78
CA ARG A 324 -20.28 -27.76 -5.99
C ARG A 324 -20.51 -29.05 -6.74
N ASP A 325 -19.90 -30.13 -6.26
CA ASP A 325 -20.23 -31.46 -6.71
C ASP A 325 -21.74 -31.62 -6.56
N SER A 326 -22.40 -31.71 -7.72
CA SER A 326 -23.81 -31.99 -7.82
C SER A 326 -24.03 -33.45 -7.45
N ALA A 327 -24.40 -33.71 -6.20
CA ALA A 327 -25.21 -34.87 -5.85
C ALA A 327 -25.95 -34.60 -4.53
N ALA A 328 -27.28 -34.48 -4.64
CA ALA A 328 -28.29 -34.75 -3.63
C ALA A 328 -28.07 -34.26 -2.19
N ASP A 329 -28.80 -33.23 -1.76
CA ASP A 329 -30.02 -33.48 -1.01
C ASP A 329 -30.82 -32.21 -0.73
N THR A 330 -32.12 -32.34 -0.95
CA THR A 330 -33.17 -31.38 -0.63
C THR A 330 -33.42 -31.36 0.88
N ALA A 331 -33.23 -30.21 1.53
CA ALA A 331 -34.09 -29.78 2.64
C ALA A 331 -33.86 -28.30 2.98
N ALA A 332 -34.95 -27.55 3.03
CA ALA A 332 -34.99 -26.16 3.46
C ALA A 332 -34.61 -26.03 4.94
N THR A 333 -33.76 -25.06 5.29
CA THR A 333 -33.80 -24.42 6.62
C THR A 333 -33.24 -23.01 6.53
N THR A 334 -34.09 -22.04 6.84
CA THR A 334 -33.74 -20.66 7.19
C THR A 334 -32.86 -20.66 8.44
N GLY A 335 -31.59 -20.26 8.29
CA GLY A 335 -30.70 -20.02 9.42
C GLY A 335 -29.40 -19.39 8.91
N LYS A 336 -29.09 -18.17 9.38
CA LYS A 336 -27.76 -17.57 9.23
C LYS A 336 -26.75 -18.49 9.93
N SER A 337 -26.13 -19.39 9.17
CA SER A 337 -25.07 -20.25 9.68
C SER A 337 -23.77 -19.46 9.67
N GLU A 338 -23.30 -19.06 10.85
CA GLU A 338 -21.91 -18.70 11.06
C GLU A 338 -21.06 -19.96 10.92
N ILE A 339 -20.63 -20.27 9.69
CA ILE A 339 -19.66 -21.32 9.44
C ILE A 339 -18.29 -20.80 9.87
N ARG A 340 -17.99 -20.91 11.18
CA ARG A 340 -16.61 -20.92 11.68
C ARG A 340 -15.99 -22.28 11.30
N GLY A 341 -15.61 -22.42 10.03
CA GLY A 341 -14.80 -23.54 9.57
C GLY A 341 -13.41 -23.51 10.25
N PRO A 342 -12.75 -24.66 10.41
CA PRO A 342 -11.36 -24.69 10.88
C PRO A 342 -10.50 -23.84 9.95
N ARG A 343 -9.59 -23.02 10.50
CA ARG A 343 -8.58 -22.29 9.71
C ARG A 343 -7.95 -23.29 8.75
N SER A 344 -8.23 -23.16 7.45
CA SER A 344 -7.65 -24.04 6.45
C SER A 344 -6.13 -23.94 6.58
N THR A 345 -5.44 -25.02 6.86
CA THR A 345 -3.97 -25.03 6.93
C THR A 345 -3.43 -25.27 5.52
N ILE A 346 -2.77 -24.28 4.93
CA ILE A 346 -2.03 -24.45 3.68
C ILE A 346 -0.92 -25.47 3.95
N SER A 347 -0.82 -26.48 3.10
CA SER A 347 0.16 -27.58 3.22
C SER A 347 1.59 -27.21 2.81
N PHE A 348 1.86 -25.93 2.55
CA PHE A 348 3.13 -25.40 2.06
C PHE A 348 3.39 -23.99 2.62
N ASP A 349 4.66 -23.58 2.67
CA ASP A 349 5.03 -22.22 3.02
C ASP A 349 4.94 -21.29 1.79
N PRO A 350 4.06 -20.27 1.78
CA PRO A 350 3.90 -19.38 0.63
C PRO A 350 5.08 -18.42 0.42
N PHE A 351 6.04 -18.38 1.35
CA PHE A 351 7.23 -17.53 1.26
C PHE A 351 8.49 -18.29 0.80
N SER A 352 8.40 -19.62 0.62
CA SER A 352 9.47 -20.43 0.06
C SER A 352 9.02 -21.16 -1.20
N TYR A 353 9.95 -21.30 -2.15
CA TYR A 353 9.71 -22.06 -3.37
C TYR A 353 10.28 -23.47 -3.22
N GLN A 354 9.44 -24.47 -3.44
CA GLN A 354 9.87 -25.84 -3.64
C GLN A 354 9.17 -26.40 -4.87
N ARG A 355 9.94 -26.90 -5.85
CA ARG A 355 9.37 -27.55 -7.03
C ARG A 355 8.59 -28.78 -6.55
N ARG A 356 7.29 -28.85 -6.87
CA ARG A 356 6.48 -30.01 -6.55
C ARG A 356 7.06 -31.25 -7.26
N PRO A 357 7.28 -32.37 -6.57
CA PRO A 357 7.60 -33.63 -7.24
C PRO A 357 6.45 -33.99 -8.17
N THR A 358 6.78 -34.33 -9.40
CA THR A 358 5.82 -34.76 -10.42
C THR A 358 6.29 -36.11 -10.95
N ASP A 359 5.34 -37.03 -11.12
CA ASP A 359 5.64 -38.32 -11.72
C ASP A 359 5.95 -38.10 -13.20
N LYS A 360 6.99 -38.78 -13.69
CA LYS A 360 7.30 -38.82 -15.11
C LYS A 360 6.34 -39.80 -15.76
N LEU A 361 5.56 -39.33 -16.73
CA LEU A 361 4.70 -40.17 -17.56
C LEU A 361 5.46 -40.52 -18.84
N GLU A 362 5.84 -41.79 -19.00
CA GLU A 362 6.34 -42.31 -20.28
C GLU A 362 5.14 -42.59 -21.20
N ARG A 363 5.08 -41.92 -22.34
CA ARG A 363 4.08 -42.20 -23.38
C ARG A 363 4.79 -42.33 -24.72
N GLU A 364 4.60 -43.48 -25.37
CA GLU A 364 5.15 -43.77 -26.70
C GLU A 364 6.68 -43.59 -26.82
N GLY A 365 7.42 -43.95 -25.77
CA GLY A 365 8.89 -43.94 -25.78
C GLY A 365 9.52 -42.55 -25.61
N VAL A 366 8.73 -41.51 -25.35
CA VAL A 366 9.23 -40.18 -24.99
C VAL A 366 9.08 -39.98 -23.48
N ARG A 367 10.19 -39.58 -22.86
CA ARG A 367 10.33 -39.34 -21.40
C ARG A 367 10.10 -37.89 -21.00
#